data_AF-A0A9Q1A1B5-F1
#
_entry.id   AF-A0A9Q1A1B5-F1
#
_cell.length_a   1.000
_cell.length_b   1.000
_cell.length_c   1.000
_cell.angle_alpha   90.00
_cell.angle_beta   90.00
_cell.angle_gamma   90.00
#
_symmetry.space_group_name_H-M   'P 1'
#
loop_
_entity.id
_entity.type
_entity.pdbx_description
1 polymer ?
#
loop_
_entity_poly.entity_id
_entity_poly.type
_entity_poly.pdbx_seq_one_letter_code
_entity_poly.pdbx_strand_id
1 'polypeptide(L)'
;MAMMSLTELDDDTVRSMSIGAVFSEFGGKINSIDFHRKDDLLVTASEDDSVRLYDIASAKLLKTTFHKKHGADRICFTHHPSSVICSSTYNLTPNGESLRYLSMYDNRCLRYFKGHKERVVSLCMSPINDSFMSGSLDHSVRIWDLRVNACQGILHLRGRPTVAYDQQGLVFAVAMEGGAIKLFDSRSYDKGPFDTFLVGGDTAEVCDIKFSNDGKSMLLTTTSNNIYVLDAYGGEKRCGFSLEPSPNTKNRGNFYPQMANMWYQAQEMEPCMPGTSTCEMRYHAGTVT
;
A
#
# COMPACT_ATOMS: atom_id res chain seq x y z
N MET A 1 -0.02 -18.75 31.66
CA MET A 1 -0.30 -18.05 30.38
C MET A 1 1.04 -17.96 29.67
N ALA A 2 1.31 -18.85 28.72
CA ALA A 2 2.56 -18.81 27.96
C ALA A 2 2.48 -17.64 26.98
N MET A 3 3.39 -16.67 27.10
CA MET A 3 3.67 -15.74 26.01
C MET A 3 4.16 -16.58 24.83
N MET A 4 3.34 -16.72 23.78
CA MET A 4 3.84 -17.13 22.48
C MET A 4 4.76 -15.99 22.01
N SER A 5 6.07 -16.24 21.98
CA SER A 5 6.98 -15.31 21.32
C SER A 5 6.70 -15.39 19.82
N LEU A 6 6.41 -14.25 19.20
CA LEU A 6 6.48 -14.10 17.74
C LEU A 6 7.82 -14.70 17.29
N THR A 7 7.78 -15.74 16.47
CA THR A 7 8.97 -16.23 15.78
C THR A 7 9.51 -15.08 14.94
N GLU A 8 10.68 -14.57 15.31
CA GLU A 8 11.37 -13.59 14.49
C GLU A 8 11.60 -14.18 13.10
N LEU A 9 11.35 -13.39 12.07
CA LEU A 9 11.54 -13.80 10.69
C LEU A 9 13.05 -14.02 10.46
N ASP A 10 13.49 -15.27 10.41
CA ASP A 10 14.88 -15.63 10.16
C ASP A 10 15.10 -16.12 8.71
N ASP A 11 16.37 -16.22 8.31
CA ASP A 11 16.76 -16.62 6.95
C ASP A 11 16.21 -18.01 6.58
N ASP A 12 16.12 -18.92 7.54
CA ASP A 12 15.60 -20.28 7.33
C ASP A 12 14.09 -20.25 7.09
N THR A 13 13.36 -19.44 7.85
CA THR A 13 11.93 -19.20 7.66
C THR A 13 11.67 -18.63 6.27
N VAL A 14 12.41 -17.61 5.85
CA VAL A 14 12.28 -17.01 4.51
C VAL A 14 12.59 -18.01 3.41
N ARG A 15 13.66 -18.81 3.55
CA ARG A 15 14.03 -19.84 2.56
C ARG A 15 13.04 -20.99 2.49
N SER A 16 12.34 -21.28 3.58
CA SER A 16 11.33 -22.34 3.63
C SER A 16 10.01 -21.95 2.96
N MET A 17 9.79 -20.66 2.67
CA MET A 17 8.53 -20.15 2.14
C MET A 17 8.11 -20.84 0.84
N SER A 18 6.80 -21.08 0.72
CA SER A 18 6.09 -21.93 -0.25
C SER A 18 5.06 -21.16 -1.10
N ILE A 19 4.72 -21.62 -2.33
CA ILE A 19 3.63 -20.99 -3.10
C ILE A 19 2.37 -21.54 -2.46
N GLY A 20 1.64 -20.68 -1.74
CA GLY A 20 0.38 -21.08 -1.11
C GLY A 20 -0.82 -21.01 -2.04
N ALA A 21 -0.90 -19.95 -2.84
CA ALA A 21 -2.01 -19.74 -3.75
C ALA A 21 -1.54 -19.06 -5.05
N VAL A 22 -2.16 -19.42 -6.17
CA VAL A 22 -1.97 -18.75 -7.47
C VAL A 22 -3.34 -18.36 -8.02
N PHE A 23 -3.54 -17.06 -8.21
CA PHE A 23 -4.75 -16.51 -8.82
C PHE A 23 -4.42 -16.07 -10.25
N SER A 24 -4.77 -16.89 -11.24
CA SER A 24 -4.47 -16.66 -12.66
C SER A 24 -5.61 -15.98 -13.43
N GLU A 25 -6.75 -15.74 -12.80
CA GLU A 25 -7.93 -15.16 -13.44
C GLU A 25 -7.89 -13.62 -13.41
N PHE A 26 -7.01 -13.02 -14.21
CA PHE A 26 -6.96 -11.56 -14.42
C PHE A 26 -6.95 -11.20 -15.90
N GLY A 27 -7.78 -10.22 -16.28
CA GLY A 27 -7.91 -9.74 -17.66
C GLY A 27 -6.94 -8.61 -18.01
N GLY A 28 -6.13 -8.16 -17.05
CA GLY A 28 -5.21 -7.05 -17.18
C GLY A 28 -4.17 -7.04 -16.07
N LYS A 29 -3.24 -6.09 -16.14
CA LYS A 29 -2.19 -5.94 -15.16
C LYS A 29 -2.75 -5.45 -13.81
N ILE A 30 -2.30 -6.06 -12.72
CA ILE A 30 -2.65 -5.61 -11.36
C ILE A 30 -1.84 -4.35 -11.03
N ASN A 31 -2.55 -3.26 -10.73
CA ASN A 31 -1.97 -1.96 -10.38
C ASN A 31 -1.72 -1.81 -8.88
N SER A 32 -2.59 -2.41 -8.07
CA SER A 32 -2.56 -2.32 -6.61
C SER A 32 -3.19 -3.54 -5.99
N ILE A 33 -2.70 -3.90 -4.83
CA ILE A 33 -3.13 -5.03 -4.00
C ILE A 33 -3.21 -4.53 -2.56
N ASP A 34 -4.10 -5.03 -1.73
CA ASP A 34 -4.09 -4.74 -0.29
C ASP A 34 -4.65 -5.90 0.51
N PHE A 35 -4.11 -6.12 1.69
CA PHE A 35 -4.52 -7.19 2.60
C PHE A 35 -5.39 -6.59 3.71
N HIS A 36 -6.45 -7.31 4.08
CA HIS A 36 -7.24 -6.88 5.23
C HIS A 36 -6.45 -7.15 6.51
N ARG A 37 -6.40 -6.17 7.42
CA ARG A 37 -5.55 -6.21 8.62
C ARG A 37 -5.87 -7.33 9.62
N LYS A 38 -7.09 -7.88 9.56
CA LYS A 38 -7.58 -8.85 10.58
C LYS A 38 -8.15 -10.13 9.99
N ASP A 39 -8.60 -10.07 8.75
CA ASP A 39 -9.29 -11.19 8.12
C ASP A 39 -8.42 -11.66 6.95
N ASP A 40 -8.50 -12.93 6.58
CA ASP A 40 -7.72 -13.52 5.49
C ASP A 40 -8.27 -13.11 4.12
N LEU A 41 -8.35 -11.81 3.88
CA LEU A 41 -8.91 -11.20 2.69
C LEU A 41 -7.87 -10.39 1.94
N LEU A 42 -7.92 -10.50 0.63
CA LEU A 42 -7.08 -9.76 -0.28
C LEU A 42 -7.95 -9.03 -1.29
N VAL A 43 -7.61 -7.77 -1.58
CA VAL A 43 -8.25 -7.01 -2.66
C VAL A 43 -7.21 -6.61 -3.70
N THR A 44 -7.58 -6.68 -4.98
CA THR A 44 -6.76 -6.17 -6.09
C THR A 44 -7.54 -5.17 -6.93
N ALA A 45 -6.81 -4.22 -7.53
CA ALA A 45 -7.29 -3.32 -8.56
C ALA A 45 -6.41 -3.47 -9.81
N SER A 46 -7.03 -3.53 -10.98
CA SER A 46 -6.38 -3.93 -12.22
C SER A 46 -6.74 -2.99 -13.39
N GLU A 47 -5.87 -2.95 -14.42
CA GLU A 47 -6.03 -2.15 -15.64
C GLU A 47 -7.30 -2.49 -16.44
N ASP A 48 -7.89 -3.68 -16.22
CA ASP A 48 -9.17 -4.10 -16.79
C ASP A 48 -10.40 -3.52 -16.06
N ASP A 49 -10.21 -2.43 -15.29
CA ASP A 49 -11.19 -1.74 -14.46
C ASP A 49 -11.83 -2.61 -13.35
N SER A 50 -11.25 -3.78 -13.08
CA SER A 50 -11.80 -4.69 -12.09
C SER A 50 -11.21 -4.45 -10.70
N VAL A 51 -12.08 -4.64 -9.70
CA VAL A 51 -11.71 -4.85 -8.32
C VAL A 51 -12.07 -6.29 -7.96
N ARG A 52 -11.11 -7.06 -7.48
CA ARG A 52 -11.29 -8.47 -7.12
C ARG A 52 -11.02 -8.67 -5.63
N LEU A 53 -11.93 -9.37 -4.95
CA LEU A 53 -11.83 -9.75 -3.54
C LEU A 53 -11.57 -11.25 -3.47
N TYR A 54 -10.56 -11.65 -2.72
CA TYR A 54 -10.13 -13.03 -2.54
C TYR A 54 -10.17 -13.39 -1.06
N ASP A 55 -10.45 -14.66 -0.82
CA ASP A 55 -10.20 -15.35 0.45
C ASP A 55 -8.85 -16.05 0.33
N ILE A 56 -7.92 -15.67 1.18
CA ILE A 56 -6.53 -16.13 1.13
C ILE A 56 -6.43 -17.52 1.75
N ALA A 57 -7.10 -17.75 2.88
CA ALA A 57 -7.05 -19.02 3.61
C ALA A 57 -7.53 -20.21 2.76
N SER A 58 -8.53 -20.00 1.91
CA SER A 58 -9.07 -21.02 1.01
C SER A 58 -8.58 -20.88 -0.44
N ALA A 59 -7.72 -19.89 -0.73
CA ALA A 59 -7.21 -19.57 -2.06
C ALA A 59 -8.32 -19.40 -3.13
N LYS A 60 -9.40 -18.68 -2.78
CA LYS A 60 -10.57 -18.50 -3.66
C LYS A 60 -10.84 -17.04 -4.01
N LEU A 61 -11.20 -16.81 -5.26
CA LEU A 61 -11.83 -15.55 -5.68
C LEU A 61 -13.26 -15.52 -5.12
N LEU A 62 -13.54 -14.56 -4.24
CA LEU A 62 -14.87 -14.36 -3.67
C LEU A 62 -15.76 -13.52 -4.59
N LYS A 63 -15.20 -12.44 -5.16
CA LYS A 63 -16.00 -11.47 -5.91
C LYS A 63 -15.18 -10.67 -6.90
N THR A 64 -15.80 -10.34 -8.04
CA THR A 64 -15.26 -9.42 -9.04
C THR A 64 -16.28 -8.32 -9.34
N THR A 65 -15.86 -7.07 -9.28
CA THR A 65 -16.66 -5.90 -9.67
C THR A 65 -15.94 -5.08 -10.73
N PHE A 66 -16.68 -4.58 -11.73
CA PHE A 66 -16.10 -3.77 -12.80
C PHE A 66 -16.55 -2.31 -12.69
N HIS A 67 -15.61 -1.38 -12.74
CA HIS A 67 -15.86 0.04 -12.55
C HIS A 67 -15.58 0.87 -13.82
N LYS A 68 -16.05 0.40 -14.98
CA LYS A 68 -15.74 0.93 -16.32
C LYS A 68 -15.83 2.47 -16.48
N LYS A 69 -16.78 3.11 -15.81
CA LYS A 69 -16.95 4.58 -15.87
C LYS A 69 -15.76 5.34 -15.25
N HIS A 70 -15.12 4.75 -14.24
CA HIS A 70 -14.10 5.40 -13.40
C HIS A 70 -12.73 4.73 -13.49
N GLY A 71 -12.68 3.44 -13.85
CA GLY A 71 -11.49 2.61 -13.72
C GLY A 71 -11.14 2.29 -12.26
N ALA A 72 -10.13 1.47 -12.05
CA ALA A 72 -9.59 1.12 -10.73
C ALA A 72 -8.06 1.10 -10.79
N ASP A 73 -7.40 1.87 -9.92
CA ASP A 73 -5.92 1.96 -9.91
C ASP A 73 -5.31 1.64 -8.55
N ARG A 74 -5.36 2.57 -7.59
CA ARG A 74 -4.95 2.33 -6.20
C ARG A 74 -6.13 1.80 -5.41
N ILE A 75 -5.88 0.86 -4.51
CA ILE A 75 -6.90 0.28 -3.65
C ILE A 75 -6.34 0.00 -2.27
N CYS A 76 -7.16 0.21 -1.24
CA CYS A 76 -6.90 -0.27 0.11
C CYS A 76 -8.20 -0.64 0.83
N PHE A 77 -8.13 -1.54 1.78
CA PHE A 77 -9.22 -1.82 2.71
C PHE A 77 -9.48 -0.62 3.63
N THR A 78 -10.70 -0.56 4.13
CA THR A 78 -11.04 0.21 5.33
C THR A 78 -10.97 -0.72 6.55
N HIS A 79 -11.39 -0.25 7.72
CA HIS A 79 -11.52 -1.10 8.92
C HIS A 79 -12.61 -2.17 8.83
N HIS A 80 -13.46 -2.10 7.80
CA HIS A 80 -14.53 -3.06 7.56
C HIS A 80 -14.15 -4.01 6.40
N PRO A 81 -14.29 -5.33 6.56
CA PRO A 81 -13.79 -6.33 5.60
C PRO A 81 -14.48 -6.30 4.24
N SER A 82 -15.69 -5.78 4.18
CA SER A 82 -16.45 -5.64 2.93
C SER A 82 -16.38 -4.24 2.33
N SER A 83 -15.43 -3.41 2.73
CA SER A 83 -15.42 -2.00 2.33
C SER A 83 -14.01 -1.52 1.98
N VAL A 84 -13.86 -0.87 0.83
CA VAL A 84 -12.56 -0.49 0.26
C VAL A 84 -12.57 0.95 -0.27
N ILE A 85 -11.41 1.58 -0.29
CA ILE A 85 -11.18 2.85 -0.97
C ILE A 85 -10.44 2.54 -2.27
N CYS A 86 -10.92 3.09 -3.37
CA CYS A 86 -10.34 2.90 -4.69
C CYS A 86 -10.16 4.24 -5.41
N SER A 87 -9.00 4.44 -6.05
CA SER A 87 -8.79 5.59 -6.92
C SER A 87 -9.31 5.34 -8.33
N SER A 88 -9.86 6.39 -8.93
CA SER A 88 -10.30 6.39 -10.32
C SER A 88 -9.10 6.59 -11.26
N THR A 89 -9.15 5.94 -12.41
CA THR A 89 -8.17 6.06 -13.50
C THR A 89 -8.61 7.08 -14.54
N TYR A 90 -9.92 7.26 -14.71
CA TYR A 90 -10.51 8.13 -15.73
C TYR A 90 -11.20 9.35 -15.11
N ASN A 91 -11.49 10.36 -15.94
CA ASN A 91 -12.24 11.56 -15.57
C ASN A 91 -11.60 12.37 -14.41
N LEU A 92 -10.27 12.39 -14.39
CA LEU A 92 -9.45 13.19 -13.47
C LEU A 92 -9.55 14.67 -13.87
N THR A 93 -10.59 15.33 -13.36
CA THR A 93 -10.81 16.77 -13.51
C THR A 93 -10.90 17.37 -12.10
N PRO A 94 -10.75 18.70 -11.93
CA PRO A 94 -10.85 19.32 -10.61
C PRO A 94 -12.15 19.02 -9.85
N ASN A 95 -13.26 18.79 -10.58
CA ASN A 95 -14.56 18.41 -10.04
C ASN A 95 -14.84 16.90 -10.16
N GLY A 96 -13.86 16.16 -10.63
CA GLY A 96 -13.91 14.72 -10.87
C GLY A 96 -13.88 13.90 -9.60
N GLU A 97 -14.36 12.68 -9.71
CA GLU A 97 -14.48 11.72 -8.63
C GLU A 97 -13.18 10.93 -8.52
N SER A 98 -12.14 11.58 -8.00
CA SER A 98 -10.79 11.04 -7.94
C SER A 98 -10.67 9.77 -7.09
N LEU A 99 -11.49 9.63 -6.06
CA LEU A 99 -11.50 8.48 -5.16
C LEU A 99 -12.94 8.06 -4.86
N ARG A 100 -13.11 6.77 -4.55
CA ARG A 100 -14.41 6.14 -4.30
C ARG A 100 -14.32 5.26 -3.07
N TYR A 101 -15.26 5.40 -2.16
CA TYR A 101 -15.50 4.47 -1.06
C TYR A 101 -16.55 3.45 -1.51
N LEU A 102 -16.18 2.18 -1.55
CA LEU A 102 -16.97 1.12 -2.16
C LEU A 102 -17.37 0.07 -1.12
N SER A 103 -18.62 -0.36 -1.18
CA SER A 103 -19.09 -1.57 -0.51
C SER A 103 -18.93 -2.75 -1.46
N MET A 104 -18.12 -3.71 -1.05
CA MET A 104 -17.94 -4.99 -1.72
C MET A 104 -19.07 -5.97 -1.41
N TYR A 105 -19.93 -5.69 -0.43
CA TYR A 105 -21.09 -6.53 -0.12
C TYR A 105 -22.20 -6.36 -1.17
N ASP A 106 -22.66 -5.13 -1.39
CA ASP A 106 -23.77 -4.80 -2.30
C ASP A 106 -23.34 -4.08 -3.59
N ASN A 107 -22.03 -3.95 -3.84
CA ASN A 107 -21.43 -3.33 -5.03
C ASN A 107 -21.77 -1.85 -5.21
N ARG A 108 -22.06 -1.13 -4.12
CA ARG A 108 -22.41 0.29 -4.20
C ARG A 108 -21.21 1.19 -3.93
N CYS A 109 -21.20 2.32 -4.62
CA CYS A 109 -20.35 3.44 -4.21
C CYS A 109 -21.02 4.13 -3.02
N LEU A 110 -20.42 4.00 -1.85
CA LEU A 110 -20.86 4.63 -0.61
C LEU A 110 -20.56 6.13 -0.62
N ARG A 111 -19.45 6.52 -1.28
CA ARG A 111 -19.03 7.92 -1.36
C ARG A 111 -18.06 8.19 -2.50
N TYR A 112 -18.11 9.42 -3.01
CA TYR A 112 -17.12 9.95 -3.92
C TYR A 112 -16.31 11.05 -3.22
N PHE A 113 -14.99 11.00 -3.32
CA PHE A 113 -14.12 12.09 -2.89
C PHE A 113 -13.57 12.82 -4.11
N LYS A 114 -13.83 14.14 -4.13
CA LYS A 114 -13.50 15.03 -5.24
C LYS A 114 -12.38 15.97 -4.82
N GLY A 115 -11.47 16.24 -5.75
CA GLY A 115 -10.51 17.34 -5.60
C GLY A 115 -9.11 17.05 -6.14
N HIS A 116 -8.69 15.79 -6.25
CA HIS A 116 -7.43 15.52 -6.96
C HIS A 116 -7.61 15.81 -8.44
N LYS A 117 -6.61 16.49 -9.01
CA LYS A 117 -6.63 16.94 -10.41
C LYS A 117 -5.87 16.01 -11.34
N GLU A 118 -5.05 15.13 -10.77
CA GLU A 118 -4.29 14.11 -11.49
C GLU A 118 -4.33 12.76 -10.77
N ARG A 119 -3.65 11.76 -11.35
CA ARG A 119 -3.64 10.37 -10.90
C ARG A 119 -3.20 10.28 -9.44
N VAL A 120 -4.00 9.57 -8.65
CA VAL A 120 -3.62 9.19 -7.28
C VAL A 120 -2.60 8.06 -7.37
N VAL A 121 -1.44 8.27 -6.76
CA VAL A 121 -0.29 7.36 -6.80
C VAL A 121 -0.05 6.63 -5.49
N SER A 122 -0.67 7.07 -4.40
CA SER A 122 -0.55 6.47 -3.08
C SER A 122 -1.86 6.59 -2.31
N LEU A 123 -2.23 5.53 -1.58
CA LEU A 123 -3.38 5.47 -0.69
C LEU A 123 -2.96 4.81 0.63
N CYS A 124 -3.36 5.39 1.74
CA CYS A 124 -3.06 4.84 3.06
C CYS A 124 -4.22 5.09 4.03
N MET A 125 -4.85 4.00 4.49
CA MET A 125 -5.85 4.04 5.56
C MET A 125 -5.17 4.27 6.91
N SER A 126 -5.74 5.12 7.76
CA SER A 126 -5.30 5.24 9.16
C SER A 126 -5.55 3.91 9.88
N PRO A 127 -4.61 3.42 10.71
CA PRO A 127 -4.79 2.17 11.43
C PRO A 127 -5.74 2.29 12.64
N ILE A 128 -6.07 3.50 13.09
CA ILE A 128 -6.83 3.73 14.33
C ILE A 128 -8.25 4.24 14.06
N ASN A 129 -8.46 5.04 13.02
CA ASN A 129 -9.72 5.74 12.79
C ASN A 129 -10.12 5.72 11.31
N ASP A 130 -11.31 6.23 11.02
CA ASP A 130 -11.88 6.28 9.67
C ASP A 130 -11.29 7.38 8.76
N SER A 131 -10.09 7.88 9.09
CA SER A 131 -9.35 8.80 8.23
C SER A 131 -8.42 8.06 7.28
N PHE A 132 -8.11 8.68 6.15
CA PHE A 132 -7.13 8.14 5.21
C PHE A 132 -6.44 9.25 4.43
N MET A 133 -5.33 8.90 3.79
CA MET A 133 -4.56 9.82 2.96
C MET A 133 -4.48 9.34 1.52
N SER A 134 -4.40 10.30 0.60
CA SER A 134 -4.09 10.05 -0.79
C SER A 134 -3.01 11.00 -1.30
N GLY A 135 -1.98 10.46 -1.95
CA GLY A 135 -0.97 11.24 -2.67
C GLY A 135 -1.24 11.21 -4.18
N SER A 136 -1.13 12.34 -4.87
CA SER A 136 -1.41 12.46 -6.31
C SER A 136 -0.28 13.16 -7.05
N LEU A 137 -0.19 12.89 -8.36
CA LEU A 137 0.67 13.62 -9.30
C LEU A 137 0.30 15.11 -9.42
N ASP A 138 -0.84 15.54 -8.86
CA ASP A 138 -1.18 16.96 -8.73
C ASP A 138 -0.39 17.71 -7.65
N HIS A 139 0.68 17.09 -7.14
CA HIS A 139 1.58 17.62 -6.12
C HIS A 139 0.90 17.86 -4.76
N SER A 140 -0.21 17.16 -4.49
CA SER A 140 -0.89 17.22 -3.20
C SER A 140 -0.98 15.85 -2.51
N VAL A 141 -0.84 15.90 -1.19
CA VAL A 141 -1.40 14.87 -0.31
C VAL A 141 -2.69 15.43 0.28
N ARG A 142 -3.77 14.68 0.17
CA ARG A 142 -5.06 15.02 0.74
C ARG A 142 -5.38 14.08 1.90
N ILE A 143 -5.93 14.67 2.95
CA ILE A 143 -6.39 13.97 4.15
C ILE A 143 -7.91 13.96 4.13
N TRP A 144 -8.48 12.79 4.37
CA TRP A 144 -9.90 12.52 4.24
C TRP A 144 -10.44 11.85 5.50
N ASP A 145 -11.76 11.91 5.64
CA ASP A 145 -12.52 11.20 6.65
C ASP A 145 -13.67 10.47 5.93
N LEU A 146 -13.80 9.16 6.09
CA LEU A 146 -14.87 8.38 5.43
C LEU A 146 -16.28 8.87 5.80
N ARG A 147 -16.42 9.57 6.93
CA ARG A 147 -17.68 10.10 7.46
C ARG A 147 -18.03 11.46 6.89
N VAL A 148 -17.06 12.22 6.35
CA VAL A 148 -17.27 13.56 5.77
C VAL A 148 -16.97 13.62 4.27
N ASN A 149 -17.74 14.38 3.48
CA ASN A 149 -17.54 14.45 2.02
C ASN A 149 -16.39 15.39 1.64
N ALA A 150 -16.12 16.38 2.48
CA ALA A 150 -15.08 17.38 2.24
C ALA A 150 -13.69 16.83 2.60
N CYS A 151 -12.69 17.31 1.85
CA CYS A 151 -11.28 17.13 2.21
C CYS A 151 -11.01 17.79 3.56
N GLN A 152 -10.36 17.07 4.48
CA GLN A 152 -10.08 17.55 5.83
C GLN A 152 -8.79 18.37 5.89
N GLY A 153 -7.81 18.05 5.04
CA GLY A 153 -6.54 18.75 4.95
C GLY A 153 -5.86 18.54 3.60
N ILE A 154 -5.00 19.47 3.23
CA ILE A 154 -4.20 19.40 1.99
C ILE A 154 -2.77 19.81 2.34
N LEU A 155 -1.82 18.97 1.94
CA LEU A 155 -0.39 19.27 1.97
C LEU A 155 0.09 19.43 0.53
N HIS A 156 0.76 20.54 0.24
CA HIS A 156 1.38 20.80 -1.05
C HIS A 156 2.87 20.50 -0.99
N LEU A 157 3.33 19.60 -1.86
CA LEU A 157 4.68 19.03 -1.82
C LEU A 157 5.24 18.96 -3.24
N ARG A 158 6.57 18.95 -3.38
CA ARG A 158 7.22 18.74 -4.68
C ARG A 158 7.34 17.25 -5.01
N GLY A 159 7.21 16.93 -6.30
CA GLY A 159 7.38 15.58 -6.83
C GLY A 159 6.15 14.69 -6.72
N ARG A 160 6.40 13.38 -6.74
CA ARG A 160 5.43 12.29 -6.61
C ARG A 160 5.26 11.90 -5.13
N PRO A 161 4.20 12.33 -4.43
CA PRO A 161 4.05 12.04 -3.01
C PRO A 161 3.61 10.60 -2.77
N THR A 162 4.29 9.89 -1.87
CA THR A 162 3.78 8.65 -1.27
C THR A 162 3.68 8.77 0.25
N VAL A 163 2.67 8.13 0.83
CA VAL A 163 2.25 8.34 2.21
C VAL A 163 2.16 7.03 2.97
N ALA A 164 2.53 7.06 4.25
CA ALA A 164 2.30 5.94 5.17
C ALA A 164 2.03 6.43 6.59
N TYR A 165 1.08 5.79 7.27
CA TYR A 165 0.88 5.92 8.71
C TYR A 165 1.81 4.99 9.49
N ASP A 166 2.24 5.44 10.67
CA ASP A 166 2.74 4.56 11.71
C ASP A 166 1.60 3.71 12.30
N GLN A 167 1.92 2.64 13.02
CA GLN A 167 0.89 1.73 13.54
C GLN A 167 -0.04 2.37 14.59
N GLN A 168 0.42 3.42 15.29
CA GLN A 168 -0.41 4.12 16.26
C GLN A 168 -1.28 5.21 15.61
N GLY A 169 -1.12 5.48 14.31
CA GLY A 169 -1.83 6.55 13.59
C GLY A 169 -1.53 7.95 14.13
N LEU A 170 -0.45 8.11 14.89
CA LEU A 170 -0.01 9.38 15.48
C LEU A 170 0.95 10.13 14.57
N VAL A 171 1.71 9.40 13.76
CA VAL A 171 2.68 9.94 12.82
C VAL A 171 2.36 9.43 11.43
N PHE A 172 2.58 10.29 10.44
CA PHE A 172 2.67 9.81 9.06
C PHE A 172 3.92 10.34 8.38
N ALA A 173 4.46 9.50 7.51
CA ALA A 173 5.56 9.83 6.62
C ALA A 173 5.00 10.26 5.26
N VAL A 174 5.64 11.26 4.66
CA VAL A 174 5.46 11.59 3.25
C VAL A 174 6.81 11.61 2.56
N ALA A 175 6.98 10.73 1.58
CA ALA A 175 8.15 10.74 0.73
C ALA A 175 7.96 11.69 -0.47
N MET A 176 9.04 12.38 -0.82
CA MET A 176 9.07 13.44 -1.84
C MET A 176 10.15 13.17 -2.88
N GLU A 177 10.27 14.08 -3.85
CA GLU A 177 11.38 14.11 -4.79
C GLU A 177 12.74 14.25 -4.07
N GLY A 178 13.78 13.60 -4.63
CA GLY A 178 15.13 13.64 -4.09
C GLY A 178 15.34 12.79 -2.83
N GLY A 179 14.48 11.80 -2.59
CA GLY A 179 14.61 10.87 -1.47
C GLY A 179 14.33 11.48 -0.10
N ALA A 180 13.77 12.69 -0.04
CA ALA A 180 13.38 13.33 1.22
C ALA A 180 12.13 12.66 1.78
N ILE A 181 12.17 12.33 3.07
CA ILE A 181 11.02 11.82 3.82
C ILE A 181 10.73 12.77 4.96
N LYS A 182 9.50 13.25 5.01
CA LYS A 182 8.99 14.17 6.02
C LYS A 182 8.08 13.42 6.98
N LEU A 183 8.26 13.65 8.29
CA LEU A 183 7.39 13.10 9.32
C LEU A 183 6.48 14.19 9.87
N PHE A 184 5.20 13.88 10.00
CA PHE A 184 4.16 14.78 10.48
C PHE A 184 3.40 14.18 11.65
N ASP A 185 3.02 15.02 12.59
CA ASP A 185 2.04 14.68 13.62
C ASP A 185 0.64 14.65 12.97
N SER A 186 -0.09 13.54 13.11
CA SER A 186 -1.39 13.35 12.47
C SER A 186 -2.47 14.34 12.94
N ARG A 187 -2.31 14.92 14.13
CA ARG A 187 -3.23 15.89 14.74
C ARG A 187 -2.78 17.34 14.58
N SER A 188 -1.55 17.57 14.15
CA SER A 188 -0.96 18.91 14.01
C SER A 188 -0.12 19.04 12.73
N TYR A 189 -0.54 18.36 11.65
CA TYR A 189 0.17 18.38 10.37
C TYR A 189 0.24 19.77 9.72
N ASP A 190 -0.65 20.68 10.12
CA ASP A 190 -0.69 22.08 9.73
C ASP A 190 0.50 22.88 10.26
N LYS A 191 1.15 22.43 11.35
CA LYS A 191 2.41 23.00 11.84
C LYS A 191 3.62 22.66 10.96
N GLY A 192 3.42 21.82 9.95
CA GLY A 192 4.48 21.30 9.10
C GLY A 192 5.13 20.05 9.69
N PRO A 193 6.16 19.52 9.01
CA PRO A 193 6.84 18.32 9.46
C PRO A 193 7.65 18.61 10.73
N PHE A 194 7.57 17.72 11.71
CA PHE A 194 8.43 17.83 12.91
C PHE A 194 9.84 17.25 12.66
N ASP A 195 9.98 16.42 11.63
CA ASP A 195 11.27 15.89 11.20
C ASP A 195 11.35 15.72 9.67
N THR A 196 12.55 15.74 9.13
CA THR A 196 12.83 15.47 7.71
C THR A 196 14.22 14.86 7.57
N PHE A 197 14.30 13.68 6.96
CA PHE A 197 15.57 13.04 6.62
C PHE A 197 15.66 12.74 5.13
N LEU A 198 16.90 12.62 4.65
CA LEU A 198 17.25 12.33 3.27
C LEU A 198 17.76 10.90 3.17
N VAL A 199 17.13 10.12 2.30
CA VAL A 199 17.64 8.79 1.93
C VAL A 199 18.82 9.00 0.98
N GLY A 200 20.03 9.06 1.54
CA GLY A 200 21.23 9.48 0.82
C GLY A 200 21.59 8.61 -0.39
N GLY A 201 22.24 9.23 -1.38
CA GLY A 201 22.91 8.56 -2.50
C GLY A 201 22.04 8.23 -3.72
N ASP A 202 20.72 8.12 -3.56
CA ASP A 202 19.79 7.84 -4.66
C ASP A 202 18.81 9.01 -4.84
N THR A 203 18.88 9.68 -6.00
CA THR A 203 17.95 10.77 -6.36
C THR A 203 16.66 10.25 -6.97
N ALA A 204 16.47 8.94 -7.07
CA ALA A 204 15.27 8.34 -7.62
C ALA A 204 14.02 8.69 -6.80
N GLU A 205 12.90 8.77 -7.52
CA GLU A 205 11.60 8.99 -6.90
C GLU A 205 11.19 7.77 -6.07
N VAL A 206 10.55 8.04 -4.93
CA VAL A 206 9.98 7.01 -4.10
C VAL A 206 8.67 6.52 -4.72
N CYS A 207 8.59 5.21 -4.96
CA CYS A 207 7.43 4.50 -5.47
C CYS A 207 6.40 4.23 -4.36
N ASP A 208 6.87 3.71 -3.23
CA ASP A 208 6.02 3.35 -2.08
C ASP A 208 6.82 3.42 -0.77
N ILE A 209 6.10 3.61 0.34
CA ILE A 209 6.65 3.69 1.69
C ILE A 209 5.70 3.00 2.67
N LYS A 210 6.22 2.25 3.65
CA LYS A 210 5.44 1.59 4.69
C LYS A 210 6.18 1.53 6.01
N PHE A 211 5.50 1.82 7.12
CA PHE A 211 6.02 1.52 8.44
C PHE A 211 5.90 0.02 8.71
N SER A 212 6.90 -0.51 9.42
CA SER A 212 6.83 -1.84 10.01
C SER A 212 5.80 -1.90 11.14
N ASN A 213 5.33 -3.10 11.46
CA ASN A 213 4.35 -3.37 12.51
C ASN A 213 4.85 -3.01 13.91
N ASP A 214 6.14 -3.10 14.16
CA ASP A 214 6.73 -2.66 15.42
C ASP A 214 6.99 -1.13 15.45
N GLY A 215 6.77 -0.44 14.33
CA GLY A 215 6.96 0.99 14.15
C GLY A 215 8.42 1.44 14.10
N LYS A 216 9.40 0.55 14.25
CA LYS A 216 10.82 0.93 14.37
C LYS A 216 11.50 1.13 13.02
N SER A 217 11.01 0.43 12.00
CA SER A 217 11.59 0.47 10.66
C SER A 217 10.59 0.97 9.63
N MET A 218 11.10 1.46 8.51
CA MET A 218 10.31 1.88 7.36
C MET A 218 10.89 1.30 6.09
N LEU A 219 10.03 0.68 5.28
CA LEU A 219 10.38 0.18 3.95
C LEU A 219 10.14 1.27 2.91
N LEU A 220 11.09 1.43 2.01
CA LEU A 220 11.04 2.35 0.88
C LEU A 220 11.29 1.57 -0.40
N THR A 221 10.56 1.88 -1.47
CA THR A 221 10.86 1.40 -2.82
C THR A 221 11.06 2.59 -3.75
N THR A 222 12.01 2.52 -4.70
CA THR A 222 12.33 3.61 -5.62
C THR A 222 12.07 3.24 -7.08
N THR A 223 12.04 4.24 -7.96
CA THR A 223 11.94 4.04 -9.42
C THR A 223 13.21 3.45 -10.05
N SER A 224 14.34 3.50 -9.33
CA SER A 224 15.62 2.87 -9.68
C SER A 224 15.72 1.39 -9.25
N ASN A 225 14.59 0.76 -8.88
CA ASN A 225 14.51 -0.62 -8.40
C ASN A 225 15.25 -0.87 -7.08
N ASN A 226 15.50 0.15 -6.29
CA ASN A 226 16.09 -0.02 -4.97
C ASN A 226 14.98 -0.17 -3.93
N ILE A 227 15.24 -1.03 -2.94
CA ILE A 227 14.44 -1.20 -1.74
C ILE A 227 15.34 -0.83 -0.57
N TYR A 228 14.87 0.06 0.30
CA TYR A 228 15.59 0.41 1.53
C TYR A 228 14.76 0.08 2.75
N VAL A 229 15.41 -0.44 3.78
CA VAL A 229 14.86 -0.46 5.14
C VAL A 229 15.61 0.57 5.94
N LEU A 230 14.87 1.51 6.51
CA LEU A 230 15.36 2.64 7.26
C LEU A 230 14.93 2.53 8.71
N ASP A 231 15.66 3.14 9.63
CA ASP A 231 15.11 3.52 10.92
C ASP A 231 13.97 4.52 10.71
N ALA A 232 12.79 4.24 11.27
CA ALA A 232 11.56 4.96 10.95
C ALA A 232 11.60 6.44 11.37
N TYR A 233 12.35 6.77 12.43
CA TYR A 233 12.37 8.11 13.02
C TYR A 233 13.75 8.76 12.98
N GLY A 234 14.84 7.99 12.88
CA GLY A 234 16.19 8.51 12.68
C GLY A 234 16.58 8.63 11.19
N GLY A 235 15.90 7.92 10.29
CA GLY A 235 16.19 7.95 8.85
C GLY A 235 17.46 7.23 8.43
N GLU A 236 18.18 6.60 9.36
CA GLU A 236 19.39 5.85 9.08
C GLU A 236 19.09 4.61 8.25
N LYS A 237 19.86 4.38 7.18
CA LYS A 237 19.69 3.21 6.32
C LYS A 237 20.21 1.96 7.02
N ARG A 238 19.31 1.02 7.32
CA ARG A 238 19.64 -0.28 7.91
C ARG A 238 20.08 -1.30 6.86
N CYS A 239 19.32 -1.43 5.78
CA CYS A 239 19.71 -2.25 4.64
C CYS A 239 19.19 -1.69 3.32
N GLY A 240 19.78 -2.13 2.21
CA GLY A 240 19.37 -1.76 0.87
C GLY A 240 19.56 -2.90 -0.11
N PHE A 241 18.54 -3.15 -0.92
CA PHE A 241 18.53 -4.18 -1.94
C PHE A 241 18.32 -3.49 -3.29
N SER A 242 19.07 -3.91 -4.30
CA SER A 242 18.85 -3.47 -5.68
C SER A 242 18.29 -4.64 -6.47
N LEU A 243 17.11 -4.45 -7.06
CA LEU A 243 16.47 -5.47 -7.89
C LEU A 243 16.90 -5.26 -9.34
N GLU A 244 17.63 -6.21 -9.90
CA GLU A 244 17.89 -6.19 -11.34
C GLU A 244 16.58 -6.41 -12.10
N PRO A 245 16.25 -5.56 -13.10
CA PRO A 245 15.07 -5.77 -13.92
C PRO A 245 15.21 -7.09 -14.69
N SER A 246 14.17 -7.92 -14.67
CA SER A 246 14.21 -9.18 -15.42
C SER A 246 14.47 -8.89 -16.92
N PRO A 247 15.38 -9.62 -17.60
CA PRO A 247 15.79 -9.31 -18.98
C PRO A 247 14.64 -9.30 -20.02
N ASN A 248 13.51 -9.93 -19.71
CA ASN A 248 12.42 -10.18 -20.64
C ASN A 248 11.17 -9.28 -20.48
N THR A 249 11.19 -8.24 -19.63
CA THR A 249 10.07 -7.29 -19.53
C THR A 249 10.49 -5.87 -19.89
N LYS A 250 10.01 -5.39 -21.06
CA LYS A 250 10.15 -3.97 -21.49
C LYS A 250 9.25 -2.99 -20.71
N ASN A 251 8.59 -3.40 -19.64
CA ASN A 251 7.60 -2.59 -18.94
C ASN A 251 8.08 -2.11 -17.57
N ARG A 252 8.53 -0.85 -17.50
CA ARG A 252 8.96 -0.11 -16.29
C ARG A 252 7.85 0.21 -15.28
N GLY A 253 6.72 -0.49 -15.26
CA GLY A 253 5.55 -0.10 -14.45
C GLY A 253 5.18 -1.08 -13.36
N ASN A 254 5.05 -0.60 -12.12
CA ASN A 254 4.12 -1.09 -11.09
C ASN A 254 4.36 -2.43 -10.36
N PHE A 255 5.56 -3.01 -10.31
CA PHE A 255 5.82 -4.15 -9.41
C PHE A 255 5.94 -3.77 -7.91
N TYR A 256 6.18 -2.50 -7.61
CA TYR A 256 6.64 -2.04 -6.28
C TYR A 256 5.58 -1.91 -5.17
N PRO A 257 4.32 -1.46 -5.44
CA PRO A 257 3.30 -1.35 -4.39
C PRO A 257 2.94 -2.71 -3.78
N GLN A 258 3.06 -3.76 -4.59
CA GLN A 258 2.78 -5.13 -4.16
C GLN A 258 3.81 -5.60 -3.13
N MET A 259 5.09 -5.28 -3.32
CA MET A 259 6.17 -5.69 -2.40
C MET A 259 6.05 -5.04 -1.02
N ALA A 260 5.65 -3.77 -0.94
CA ALA A 260 5.51 -3.11 0.35
C ALA A 260 4.33 -3.65 1.17
N ASN A 261 3.20 -3.96 0.50
CA ASN A 261 2.06 -4.61 1.16
C ASN A 261 2.38 -6.07 1.53
N MET A 262 3.18 -6.78 0.73
CA MET A 262 3.69 -8.09 1.11
C MET A 262 4.65 -8.03 2.32
N TRP A 263 5.48 -6.99 2.42
CA TRP A 263 6.37 -6.82 3.57
C TRP A 263 5.59 -6.56 4.87
N TYR A 264 4.52 -5.80 4.78
CA TYR A 264 3.59 -5.56 5.88
C TYR A 264 2.90 -6.87 6.33
N GLN A 265 2.34 -7.64 5.40
CA GLN A 265 1.69 -8.91 5.76
C GLN A 265 2.69 -9.98 6.25
N ALA A 266 3.92 -10.01 5.73
CA ALA A 266 4.96 -10.90 6.25
C ALA A 266 5.25 -10.66 7.74
N GLN A 267 4.98 -9.46 8.25
CA GLN A 267 5.10 -9.13 9.68
C GLN A 267 3.84 -9.46 10.51
N GLU A 268 2.71 -9.82 9.87
CA GLU A 268 1.44 -10.17 10.54
C GLU A 268 1.26 -11.69 10.72
N MET A 269 2.11 -12.53 10.14
CA MET A 269 1.96 -13.99 10.26
C MET A 269 2.34 -14.50 11.67
N GLU A 270 1.33 -14.94 12.44
CA GLU A 270 1.56 -15.82 13.60
C GLU A 270 1.94 -17.23 13.13
N PRO A 271 2.87 -17.93 13.80
CA PRO A 271 3.11 -19.34 13.49
C PRO A 271 1.87 -20.16 13.83
N CYS A 272 1.31 -20.86 12.84
CA CYS A 272 0.33 -21.91 13.08
C CYS A 272 0.85 -22.85 14.18
N MET A 273 -0.03 -23.22 15.12
CA MET A 273 0.23 -24.17 16.21
C MET A 273 1.08 -25.37 15.75
N PRO A 274 1.99 -25.90 16.59
CA PRO A 274 2.85 -27.01 16.21
C PRO A 274 1.99 -28.26 15.94
N GLY A 275 1.80 -28.58 14.66
CA GLY A 275 0.99 -29.73 14.23
C GLY A 275 0.40 -29.64 12.83
N THR A 276 0.34 -28.45 12.22
CA THR A 276 -0.08 -28.30 10.81
C THR A 276 0.92 -27.46 10.05
N SER A 277 1.48 -28.07 9.01
CA SER A 277 2.50 -27.52 8.12
C SER A 277 2.09 -26.22 7.44
N THR A 278 3.10 -25.38 7.22
CA THR A 278 3.20 -24.21 6.31
C THR A 278 2.49 -22.92 6.71
N CYS A 279 3.28 -21.92 7.11
CA CYS A 279 2.91 -20.51 7.13
C CYS A 279 3.59 -19.86 5.90
N GLU A 280 2.82 -19.24 5.02
CA GLU A 280 3.19 -19.00 3.62
C GLU A 280 3.09 -17.54 3.22
N MET A 281 4.15 -17.03 2.59
CA MET A 281 4.08 -15.89 1.67
C MET A 281 5.24 -15.98 0.69
N ARG A 282 4.95 -15.89 -0.62
CA ARG A 282 5.95 -16.03 -1.69
C ARG A 282 5.92 -14.91 -2.72
N TYR A 283 7.13 -14.66 -3.20
CA TYR A 283 7.55 -13.85 -4.31
C TYR A 283 7.53 -14.66 -5.62
N HIS A 284 7.18 -14.03 -6.73
CA HIS A 284 7.48 -14.56 -8.07
C HIS A 284 8.23 -13.51 -8.90
N ALA A 285 9.55 -13.70 -9.04
CA ALA A 285 10.24 -13.28 -10.24
C ALA A 285 9.81 -14.25 -11.35
N GLY A 286 9.19 -13.73 -12.41
CA GLY A 286 8.70 -14.53 -13.51
C GLY A 286 9.84 -15.21 -14.25
N THR A 287 9.79 -16.54 -14.33
CA THR A 287 10.28 -17.29 -15.48
C THR A 287 9.07 -18.01 -16.06
N VAL A 288 8.69 -17.63 -17.27
CA VAL A 288 7.78 -18.41 -18.12
C VAL A 288 8.59 -18.75 -19.35
N THR A 289 8.82 -20.05 -19.55
CA THR A 289 9.25 -20.65 -20.83
C THR A 289 8.16 -20.50 -21.87
#